data_AF-A0A3N4SPV9-F1
#
_entry.id   AF-A0A3N4SPV9-F1
#
_cell.length_a   1.000
_cell.length_b   1.000
_cell.length_c   1.000
_cell.angle_alpha   90.00
_cell.angle_beta   90.00
_cell.angle_gamma   90.00
#
_symmetry.space_group_name_H-M   'P 1'
#
loop_
_entity.id
_entity.type
_entity.pdbx_description
1 polymer ?
#
loop_
_entity_poly.entity_id
_entity_poly.type
_entity_poly.pdbx_seq_one_letter_code
_entity_poly.pdbx_strand_id
1 'polypeptide(L)'
;MAEEEGAIRALAQLADHVHWVRKWPDKPTWRDRLRRWVSPEVYQFNRGGTPPRPWVDRPAGHYERTGWRIRAAYFKSNLAFEVEYVVCDLCKIGWVESPYSYEDYKRYGLASAALQSLRRAYPGLQWHTAGGHFRQVKPFWDSVSTDVPGGYTQQERCPHVPLDGPLMMPRR
;
A
#
# COMPACT_ATOMS: atom_id res chain seq x y z
N MET A 1 20.84 8.48 -15.99
CA MET A 1 19.47 8.70 -16.48
C MET A 1 18.88 7.43 -17.07
N ALA A 2 19.26 6.97 -18.28
CA ALA A 2 18.66 5.78 -18.90
C ALA A 2 18.80 4.47 -18.10
N GLU A 3 19.94 4.26 -17.43
CA GLU A 3 20.17 3.09 -16.57
C GLU A 3 19.30 3.12 -15.30
N GLU A 4 19.05 4.30 -14.74
CA GLU A 4 18.21 4.48 -13.56
C GLU A 4 16.73 4.32 -13.89
N GLU A 5 16.28 4.83 -15.04
CA GLU A 5 14.94 4.58 -15.57
C GLU A 5 14.71 3.09 -15.86
N GLY A 6 15.72 2.40 -16.41
CA GLY A 6 15.71 0.96 -16.61
C GLY A 6 15.55 0.20 -15.29
N ALA A 7 16.26 0.62 -14.25
CA ALA A 7 16.16 0.03 -12.91
C ALA A 7 14.78 0.28 -12.25
N ILE A 8 14.16 1.45 -12.46
CA ILE A 8 12.81 1.72 -11.96
C ILE A 8 11.75 0.91 -12.72
N ARG A 9 11.96 0.63 -14.02
CA ARG A 9 11.09 -0.30 -14.77
C ARG A 9 11.26 -1.74 -14.29
N ALA A 10 12.49 -2.16 -13.99
CA ALA A 10 12.75 -3.47 -13.39
C ALA A 10 12.09 -3.61 -12.02
N LEU A 11 12.02 -2.52 -11.23
CA LEU A 11 11.27 -2.48 -9.98
C LEU A 11 9.80 -2.86 -10.16
N ALA A 12 9.13 -2.39 -11.22
CA ALA A 12 7.75 -2.77 -11.52
C ALA A 12 7.59 -4.28 -11.78
N GLN A 13 8.57 -4.92 -12.41
CA GLN A 13 8.55 -6.37 -12.67
C GLN A 13 8.67 -7.21 -11.38
N LEU A 14 9.22 -6.63 -10.32
CA LEU A 14 9.35 -7.27 -9.02
C LEU A 14 8.10 -7.15 -8.14
N ALA A 15 7.00 -6.59 -8.64
CA ALA A 15 5.78 -6.36 -7.87
C ALA A 15 5.20 -7.63 -7.24
N ASP A 16 5.44 -8.81 -7.82
CA ASP A 16 5.01 -10.10 -7.26
C ASP A 16 5.88 -10.60 -6.10
N HIS A 17 7.09 -10.06 -5.92
CA HIS A 17 8.04 -10.46 -4.89
C HIS A 17 7.89 -9.59 -3.64
N VAL A 18 6.73 -9.67 -3.01
CA VAL A 18 6.36 -8.81 -1.88
C VAL A 18 6.82 -9.39 -0.55
N HIS A 19 7.49 -8.57 0.26
CA HIS A 19 7.81 -8.92 1.64
C HIS A 19 6.66 -8.56 2.58
N TRP A 20 6.17 -9.55 3.32
CA TRP A 20 5.04 -9.40 4.23
C TRP A 20 5.48 -9.03 5.65
N VAL A 21 5.17 -7.80 6.06
CA VAL A 21 5.39 -7.34 7.43
C VAL A 21 4.11 -7.54 8.25
N ARG A 22 4.19 -8.40 9.27
CA ARG A 22 3.04 -8.73 10.14
C ARG A 22 2.75 -7.66 11.19
N LYS A 23 3.78 -6.99 11.71
CA LYS A 23 3.66 -5.90 12.69
C LYS A 23 4.47 -4.71 12.20
N TRP A 24 3.80 -3.58 11.97
CA TRP A 24 4.47 -2.30 11.78
C TRP A 24 4.52 -1.61 13.14
N PRO A 25 5.66 -1.03 13.56
CA PRO A 25 5.69 -0.31 14.83
C PRO A 25 4.70 0.86 14.77
N ASP A 26 3.97 1.07 15.87
CA ASP A 26 3.17 2.28 16.06
C ASP A 26 4.03 3.54 15.84
N LYS A 27 3.39 4.69 15.59
CA LYS A 27 4.10 5.98 15.44
C LYS A 27 5.15 6.09 16.56
N PRO A 28 6.44 6.32 16.21
CA PRO A 28 7.50 6.31 17.21
C PRO A 28 7.20 7.38 18.26
N THR A 29 7.08 6.95 19.51
CA THR A 29 6.85 7.83 20.65
C THR A 29 8.05 8.77 20.83
N TRP A 30 7.90 9.85 21.59
CA TRP A 30 9.04 10.71 21.91
C TRP A 30 10.17 9.95 22.62
N ARG A 31 9.83 8.90 23.38
CA ARG A 31 10.79 7.99 24.01
C ARG A 31 11.51 7.10 23.00
N ASP A 32 10.84 6.68 21.92
CA ASP A 32 11.48 5.98 20.80
C ASP A 32 12.42 6.92 20.04
N ARG A 33 12.06 8.21 19.89
CA ARG A 33 12.94 9.24 19.32
C ARG A 33 14.15 9.52 20.20
N LEU A 34 13.98 9.51 21.53
CA LEU A 34 15.07 9.70 22.49
C LEU A 34 15.98 8.48 22.56
N ARG A 35 15.42 7.26 22.64
CA ARG A 35 16.20 6.00 22.59
C ARG A 35 16.98 5.88 21.28
N ARG A 36 16.40 6.34 20.16
CA ARG A 36 17.11 6.50 18.88
C ARG A 36 18.34 7.42 18.97
N TRP A 37 18.33 8.41 19.86
CA TRP A 37 19.42 9.37 20.04
C TRP A 37 20.48 8.87 21.04
N VAL A 38 20.08 8.09 22.05
CA VAL A 38 20.94 7.70 23.18
C VAL A 38 21.55 6.30 23.04
N SER A 39 20.89 5.38 22.32
CA SER A 39 21.37 3.99 22.17
C SER A 39 21.07 3.44 20.77
N PRO A 40 21.75 3.94 19.74
CA PRO A 40 21.48 3.57 18.34
C PRO A 40 21.82 2.10 18.05
N GLU A 41 22.81 1.50 18.72
CA GLU A 41 23.22 0.10 18.53
C GLU A 41 22.20 -0.97 18.94
N VAL A 42 21.22 -0.64 19.79
CA VAL A 42 20.16 -1.59 20.25
C VAL A 42 18.88 -1.46 19.43
N TYR A 43 18.74 -0.39 18.61
CA TYR A 43 17.54 -0.13 17.82
C TYR A 43 17.64 -0.76 16.41
N GLN A 44 17.10 -1.97 16.23
CA GLN A 44 17.00 -2.62 14.91
C GLN A 44 15.82 -2.09 14.08
N PHE A 45 15.96 -0.89 13.53
CA PHE A 45 15.26 -0.52 12.29
C PHE A 45 16.32 -0.14 11.26
N ASN A 46 16.61 -1.08 10.36
CA ASN A 46 17.71 -0.95 9.41
C ASN A 46 17.34 0.02 8.28
N ARG A 47 17.42 1.34 8.56
CA ARG A 47 17.19 2.44 7.60
C ARG A 47 18.28 2.54 6.51
N GLY A 48 19.41 1.86 6.70
CA GLY A 48 20.52 1.79 5.74
C GLY A 48 20.61 0.46 4.99
N GLY A 49 19.81 -0.54 5.36
CA GLY A 49 19.75 -1.81 4.64
C GLY A 49 18.79 -1.68 3.47
N THR A 50 19.26 -1.97 2.26
CA THR A 50 18.36 -2.24 1.13
C THR A 50 17.33 -3.27 1.61
N PRO A 51 16.02 -2.98 1.57
CA PRO A 51 15.04 -4.00 1.92
C PRO A 51 15.33 -5.22 1.04
N PRO A 52 15.32 -6.46 1.58
CA PRO A 52 15.75 -7.64 0.84
C PRO A 52 14.95 -7.84 -0.45
N ARG A 53 13.79 -7.19 -0.54
CA ARG A 53 12.95 -7.09 -1.74
C ARG A 53 12.34 -5.69 -1.80
N PRO A 54 12.21 -5.12 -2.99
CA PRO A 54 11.83 -3.72 -3.09
C PRO A 54 10.34 -3.48 -2.89
N TRP A 55 9.50 -4.52 -2.83
CA TRP A 55 8.08 -4.41 -2.51
C TRP A 55 7.78 -4.94 -1.11
N VAL A 56 6.95 -4.20 -0.36
CA VAL A 56 6.61 -4.51 1.03
C VAL A 56 5.12 -4.32 1.27
N ASP A 57 4.47 -5.29 1.91
CA ASP A 57 3.13 -5.14 2.45
C ASP A 57 3.20 -4.94 3.97
N ARG A 58 2.78 -3.77 4.43
CA ARG A 58 2.75 -3.39 5.86
C ARG A 58 1.33 -3.00 6.30
N PRO A 59 0.94 -3.19 7.57
CA PRO A 59 -0.28 -2.58 8.11
C PRO A 59 -0.28 -1.06 7.88
N ALA A 60 -1.44 -0.49 7.56
CA ALA A 60 -1.63 0.97 7.49
C ALA A 60 -1.52 1.64 8.87
N GLY A 61 -1.55 0.85 9.95
CA GLY A 61 -1.40 1.30 11.34
C GLY A 61 -2.74 1.38 12.07
N HIS A 62 -2.71 1.18 13.38
CA HIS A 62 -3.90 1.10 14.25
C HIS A 62 -4.70 2.42 14.32
N TYR A 63 -4.03 3.56 14.10
CA TYR A 63 -4.64 4.89 14.21
C TYR A 63 -5.15 5.44 12.88
N GLU A 64 -4.75 4.86 11.75
CA GLU A 64 -5.05 5.39 10.44
C GLU A 64 -6.20 4.58 9.82
N ARG A 65 -6.10 3.25 9.69
CA ARG A 65 -7.19 2.40 9.14
C ARG A 65 -7.08 0.92 9.58
N THR A 66 -7.88 0.50 10.56
CA THR A 66 -7.84 -0.88 11.08
C THR A 66 -8.17 -1.92 10.00
N GLY A 67 -7.32 -2.94 9.85
CA GLY A 67 -7.48 -4.00 8.84
C GLY A 67 -6.90 -3.68 7.46
N TRP A 68 -6.56 -2.42 7.19
CA TRP A 68 -5.92 -2.01 5.95
C TRP A 68 -4.42 -2.26 5.95
N ARG A 69 -3.90 -2.44 4.74
CA ARG A 69 -2.49 -2.64 4.46
C ARG A 69 -2.04 -1.64 3.40
N ILE A 70 -0.78 -1.24 3.49
CA ILE A 70 -0.10 -0.44 2.49
C ILE A 70 0.88 -1.36 1.77
N ARG A 71 0.72 -1.46 0.45
CA ARG A 71 1.73 -2.03 -0.43
C ARG A 71 2.64 -0.90 -0.90
N ALA A 72 3.90 -0.95 -0.52
CA ALA A 72 4.90 0.07 -0.82
C ALA A 72 6.03 -0.50 -1.69
N ALA A 73 6.51 0.30 -2.64
CA ALA A 73 7.70 0.03 -3.42
C ALA A 73 8.83 0.98 -3.01
N TYR A 74 10.01 0.41 -2.79
CA TYR A 74 11.23 1.13 -2.46
C TYR A 74 12.23 0.98 -3.60
N PHE A 75 12.72 2.12 -4.10
CA PHE A 75 13.87 2.16 -4.98
C PHE A 75 15.08 2.59 -4.15
N LYS A 76 16.04 1.68 -3.96
CA LYS A 76 17.15 1.85 -2.99
C LYS A 76 16.58 2.11 -1.58
N SER A 77 16.70 3.34 -1.08
CA SER A 77 16.15 3.78 0.22
C SER A 77 14.96 4.73 0.09
N ASN A 78 14.56 5.07 -1.14
CA ASN A 78 13.50 6.02 -1.40
C ASN A 78 12.17 5.30 -1.58
N LEU A 79 11.12 5.85 -0.98
CA LEU A 79 9.76 5.40 -1.23
C LEU A 79 9.33 5.88 -2.61
N ALA A 80 9.13 4.94 -3.53
CA ALA A 80 8.82 5.21 -4.93
C ALA A 80 7.30 5.22 -5.19
N PHE A 81 6.59 4.30 -4.54
CA PHE A 81 5.15 4.11 -4.71
C PHE A 81 4.52 3.55 -3.45
N GLU A 82 3.26 3.90 -3.21
CA GLU A 82 2.43 3.21 -2.24
C GLU A 82 0.96 3.16 -2.66
N VAL A 83 0.26 2.14 -2.17
CA VAL A 83 -1.19 1.97 -2.33
C VAL A 83 -1.78 1.31 -1.11
N GLU A 84 -2.92 1.81 -0.66
CA GLU A 84 -3.69 1.22 0.44
C GLU A 84 -4.66 0.17 -0.10
N TYR A 85 -4.77 -0.95 0.60
CA TYR A 85 -5.74 -1.98 0.26
C TYR A 85 -6.26 -2.71 1.50
N VAL A 86 -7.45 -3.27 1.36
CA VAL A 86 -8.04 -4.20 2.34
C VAL A 86 -8.83 -5.26 1.61
N VAL A 87 -8.82 -6.48 2.14
CA VAL A 87 -9.50 -7.65 1.58
C VAL A 87 -10.47 -8.20 2.60
N CYS A 88 -11.67 -8.53 2.15
CA CYS A 88 -12.62 -9.35 2.87
C CYS A 88 -12.75 -10.72 2.20
N ASP A 89 -12.13 -11.73 2.80
CA ASP A 89 -12.18 -13.10 2.28
C ASP A 89 -13.58 -13.73 2.34
N LEU A 90 -14.44 -13.26 3.25
CA LEU A 90 -15.83 -13.72 3.39
C LEU A 90 -16.71 -13.22 2.25
N CYS A 91 -16.62 -11.93 1.91
CA CYS A 91 -17.40 -11.34 0.83
C CYS A 91 -16.75 -11.52 -0.55
N LYS A 92 -15.50 -11.99 -0.60
CA LYS A 92 -14.68 -12.05 -1.82
C LYS A 92 -14.52 -10.68 -2.51
N ILE A 93 -14.32 -9.64 -1.69
CA ILE A 93 -14.16 -8.26 -2.16
C ILE A 93 -12.85 -7.68 -1.63
N GLY A 94 -12.11 -6.98 -2.49
CA GLY A 94 -10.96 -6.15 -2.14
C GLY A 94 -11.23 -4.68 -2.45
N TRP A 95 -10.79 -3.79 -1.57
CA TRP A 95 -10.82 -2.34 -1.80
C TRP A 95 -9.39 -1.82 -1.95
N VAL A 96 -9.22 -0.88 -2.86
CA VAL A 96 -7.98 -0.13 -3.05
C VAL A 96 -8.23 1.36 -2.91
N GLU A 97 -7.32 2.06 -2.23
CA GLU A 97 -7.34 3.49 -2.01
C GLU A 97 -5.94 4.09 -2.22
N SER A 98 -5.91 5.40 -2.47
CA SER A 98 -4.69 6.22 -2.44
C SER A 98 -3.46 5.68 -3.21
N PRO A 99 -3.58 5.18 -4.46
CA PRO A 99 -2.38 4.84 -5.22
C PRO A 99 -1.59 6.11 -5.53
N TYR A 100 -0.35 6.17 -5.04
CA TYR A 100 0.49 7.35 -5.14
C TYR A 100 1.91 6.98 -5.57
N SER A 101 2.36 7.56 -6.70
CA SER A 101 3.76 7.54 -7.12
C SER A 101 4.37 8.90 -6.84
N TYR A 102 5.51 8.92 -6.16
CA TYR A 102 6.29 10.16 -5.95
C TYR A 102 6.81 10.68 -7.30
N GLU A 103 7.02 12.00 -7.42
CA GLU A 103 7.26 12.69 -8.71
C GLU A 103 8.32 12.00 -9.59
N ASP A 104 9.46 11.62 -9.01
CA ASP A 104 10.59 10.99 -9.72
C ASP A 104 10.30 9.56 -10.21
N TYR A 105 9.19 8.96 -9.78
CA TYR A 105 8.82 7.57 -10.04
C TYR A 105 7.48 7.44 -10.79
N LYS A 106 6.90 8.56 -11.25
CA LYS A 106 5.70 8.54 -12.09
C LYS A 106 6.00 7.98 -13.48
N ARG A 107 4.98 7.40 -14.11
CA ARG A 107 5.01 6.87 -15.50
C ARG A 107 5.94 5.67 -15.75
N TYR A 108 6.45 5.01 -14.71
CA TYR A 108 7.21 3.75 -14.82
C TYR A 108 6.38 2.49 -14.58
N GLY A 109 5.05 2.61 -14.49
CA GLY A 109 4.14 1.46 -14.37
C GLY A 109 4.03 0.84 -12.98
N LEU A 110 4.60 1.47 -11.94
CA LEU A 110 4.57 0.97 -10.55
C LEU A 110 3.13 0.74 -10.05
N ALA A 111 2.23 1.68 -10.31
CA ALA A 111 0.83 1.57 -9.88
C ALA A 111 0.11 0.37 -10.53
N SER A 112 0.23 0.22 -11.85
CA SER A 112 -0.37 -0.90 -12.59
C SER A 112 0.21 -2.24 -12.13
N ALA A 113 1.53 -2.30 -11.89
CA ALA A 113 2.21 -3.49 -11.41
C ALA A 113 1.76 -3.88 -10.00
N ALA A 114 1.63 -2.91 -9.08
CA ALA A 114 1.14 -3.15 -7.73
C ALA A 114 -0.27 -3.75 -7.73
N LEU A 115 -1.18 -3.16 -8.52
CA LEU A 115 -2.56 -3.60 -8.65
C LEU A 115 -2.65 -5.00 -9.29
N GLN A 116 -1.88 -5.25 -10.36
CA GLN A 116 -1.82 -6.58 -10.97
C GLN A 116 -1.32 -7.63 -9.99
N SER A 117 -0.28 -7.30 -9.23
CA SER A 117 0.25 -8.20 -8.21
C SER A 117 -0.76 -8.48 -7.09
N LEU A 118 -1.53 -7.47 -6.67
CA LEU A 118 -2.60 -7.68 -5.67
C LEU A 118 -3.64 -8.67 -6.18
N ARG A 119 -4.05 -8.55 -7.45
CA ARG A 119 -4.99 -9.49 -8.08
C ARG A 119 -4.46 -10.91 -8.16
N ARG A 120 -3.16 -11.08 -8.43
CA ARG A 120 -2.50 -12.41 -8.42
C ARG A 120 -2.40 -13.01 -7.03
N ALA A 121 -2.10 -12.18 -6.02
CA ALA A 121 -2.02 -12.61 -4.63
C ALA A 121 -3.38 -13.03 -4.04
N TYR A 122 -4.47 -12.45 -4.55
CA TYR A 122 -5.83 -12.73 -4.12
C TYR A 122 -6.74 -13.11 -5.30
N PRO A 123 -6.60 -14.33 -5.84
CA PRO A 123 -7.44 -14.77 -6.95
C PRO A 123 -8.90 -14.89 -6.52
N GLY A 124 -9.82 -14.54 -7.43
CA GLY A 124 -11.27 -14.68 -7.22
C GLY A 124 -11.93 -13.57 -6.41
N LEU A 125 -11.20 -12.51 -6.05
CA LEU A 125 -11.81 -11.30 -5.47
C LEU A 125 -12.32 -10.35 -6.55
N GLN A 126 -13.41 -9.65 -6.22
CA GLN A 126 -13.83 -8.44 -6.91
C GLN A 126 -13.10 -7.23 -6.31
N TRP A 127 -12.53 -6.38 -7.16
CA TRP A 127 -11.74 -5.23 -6.75
C TRP A 127 -12.47 -3.92 -7.01
N HIS A 128 -12.59 -3.11 -5.96
CA HIS A 128 -13.33 -1.86 -5.92
C HIS A 128 -12.50 -0.71 -5.33
N THR A 129 -13.03 0.51 -5.42
CA THR A 129 -12.54 1.65 -4.64
C THR A 129 -13.53 1.99 -3.54
N ALA A 130 -13.08 2.47 -2.37
CA ALA A 130 -13.94 2.81 -1.23
C ALA A 130 -14.48 4.26 -1.28
N GLY A 131 -14.03 5.08 -2.24
CA GLY A 131 -14.70 6.32 -2.65
C GLY A 131 -13.90 7.62 -2.58
N GLY A 132 -12.58 7.60 -2.34
CA GLY A 132 -11.82 8.84 -2.11
C GLY A 132 -11.34 9.60 -3.37
N HIS A 133 -11.00 8.90 -4.46
CA HIS A 133 -10.12 9.50 -5.49
C HIS A 133 -10.54 9.24 -6.96
N PHE A 134 -11.84 9.08 -7.22
CA PHE A 134 -12.32 8.69 -8.56
C PHE A 134 -12.22 9.79 -9.62
N ARG A 135 -12.37 11.07 -9.25
CA ARG A 135 -12.65 12.13 -10.24
C ARG A 135 -11.44 12.69 -10.98
N GLN A 136 -10.24 12.64 -10.41
CA GLN A 136 -9.06 13.31 -11.02
C GLN A 136 -8.16 12.37 -11.84
N VAL A 137 -8.41 11.06 -11.83
CA VAL A 137 -7.53 10.04 -12.45
C VAL A 137 -8.30 8.97 -13.24
N LYS A 138 -9.48 9.31 -13.78
CA LYS A 138 -10.35 8.38 -14.55
C LYS A 138 -9.61 7.58 -15.64
N PRO A 139 -8.75 8.19 -16.49
CA PRO A 139 -8.04 7.43 -17.53
C PRO A 139 -7.09 6.35 -17.00
N PHE A 140 -6.51 6.56 -15.81
CA PHE A 140 -5.67 5.55 -15.17
C PHE A 140 -6.52 4.36 -14.71
N TRP A 141 -7.64 4.63 -14.03
CA TRP A 141 -8.54 3.58 -13.55
C TRP A 141 -9.17 2.78 -14.68
N ASP A 142 -9.60 3.44 -15.76
CA ASP A 142 -10.14 2.80 -16.97
C ASP A 142 -9.11 1.82 -17.59
N SER A 143 -7.83 2.18 -17.57
CA SER A 143 -6.75 1.30 -18.08
C SER A 143 -6.53 0.08 -17.19
N VAL A 144 -6.48 0.25 -15.86
CA VAL A 144 -6.14 -0.85 -14.93
C VAL A 144 -7.34 -1.72 -14.52
N SER A 145 -8.57 -1.31 -14.86
CA SER A 145 -9.82 -2.03 -14.60
C SER A 145 -10.20 -3.06 -15.66
N THR A 146 -9.54 -3.04 -16.82
CA THR A 146 -9.79 -3.99 -17.91
C THR A 146 -9.65 -5.44 -17.40
N ASP A 147 -10.68 -6.25 -17.64
CA ASP A 147 -10.79 -7.66 -17.21
C ASP A 147 -10.67 -7.90 -15.69
N VAL A 148 -10.90 -6.86 -14.88
CA VAL A 148 -10.90 -6.97 -13.41
C VAL A 148 -12.34 -7.09 -12.90
N PRO A 149 -12.72 -8.19 -12.22
CA PRO A 149 -14.00 -8.29 -11.54
C PRO A 149 -14.18 -7.11 -10.57
N GLY A 150 -15.32 -6.42 -10.63
CA GLY A 150 -15.57 -5.18 -9.87
C GLY A 150 -15.05 -3.90 -10.54
N GLY A 151 -14.09 -4.00 -11.47
CA GLY A 151 -13.66 -2.92 -12.35
C GLY A 151 -13.11 -1.68 -11.63
N TYR A 152 -12.67 -1.82 -10.38
CA TYR A 152 -12.37 -0.69 -9.48
C TYR A 152 -13.52 0.30 -9.33
N THR A 153 -14.76 -0.10 -9.61
CA THR A 153 -15.93 0.75 -9.36
C THR A 153 -16.04 1.10 -7.88
N GLN A 154 -16.62 2.26 -7.59
CA GLN A 154 -16.85 2.65 -6.20
C GLN A 154 -17.85 1.70 -5.55
N GLN A 155 -17.50 1.12 -4.41
CA GLN A 155 -18.37 0.28 -3.62
C GLN A 155 -18.16 0.51 -2.13
N GLU A 156 -19.26 0.62 -1.39
CA GLU A 156 -19.21 0.71 0.05
C GLU A 156 -18.52 -0.50 0.68
N ARG A 157 -17.84 -0.26 1.80
CA ARG A 157 -17.17 -1.32 2.55
C ARG A 157 -18.19 -2.27 3.15
N CYS A 158 -17.89 -3.57 3.12
CA CYS A 158 -18.75 -4.53 3.80
C CYS A 158 -18.58 -4.44 5.33
N PRO A 159 -19.57 -4.89 6.12
CA PRO A 159 -19.51 -4.84 7.59
C PRO A 159 -18.35 -5.60 8.22
N HIS A 160 -17.73 -6.54 7.49
CA HIS A 160 -16.58 -7.31 7.96
C HIS A 160 -15.26 -6.52 7.90
N VAL A 161 -15.21 -5.45 7.11
CA VAL A 161 -14.06 -4.55 7.07
C VAL A 161 -14.30 -3.43 8.08
N PRO A 162 -13.44 -3.27 9.10
CA PRO A 162 -13.60 -2.21 10.08
C PRO A 162 -13.64 -0.83 9.40
N LEU A 163 -14.54 0.03 9.87
CA LEU A 163 -14.54 1.44 9.51
C LEU A 163 -13.28 2.12 10.08
N ASP A 164 -12.84 3.20 9.43
CA ASP A 164 -11.62 3.90 9.82
C ASP A 164 -11.83 4.59 11.20
N GLY A 165 -10.95 4.28 12.17
CA GLY A 165 -10.87 4.95 13.47
C GLY A 165 -11.66 4.30 14.63
N PRO A 166 -11.28 4.59 15.89
CA PRO A 166 -12.02 4.13 17.06
C PRO A 166 -13.42 4.74 17.02
N LEU A 167 -14.43 3.93 17.30
CA LEU A 167 -15.82 4.34 17.51
C LEU A 167 -15.86 5.63 18.34
N MET A 168 -16.03 6.79 17.70
CA MET A 168 -16.59 7.95 18.38
C MET A 168 -18.02 7.56 18.70
N MET A 169 -18.21 7.08 19.94
CA MET A 169 -19.52 6.92 20.54
C MET A 169 -20.32 8.21 20.32
N PRO A 170 -21.57 8.16 19.85
CA PRO A 170 -22.40 9.35 19.76
C PRO A 170 -22.53 9.93 21.17
N ARG A 171 -22.13 11.20 21.33
CA ARG A 171 -22.45 11.95 22.55
C ARG A 171 -23.97 12.01 22.65
N ARG A 172 -24.51 11.40 23.70
CA ARG A 172 -25.88 11.65 24.16
C ARG A 172 -26.00 13.06 24.70
#